data_AF-A0A9X7BSW0-F1
#
_entry.id   AF-A0A9X7BSW0-F1
#
_cell.length_a   1.000
_cell.length_b   1.000
_cell.length_c   1.000
_cell.angle_alpha   90.00
_cell.angle_beta   90.00
_cell.angle_gamma   90.00
#
_symmetry.space_group_name_H-M   'P 1'
#
loop_
_entity.id
_entity.type
_entity.pdbx_description
1 polymer ?
#
loop_
_entity_poly.entity_id
_entity_poly.type
_entity_poly.pdbx_seq_one_letter_code
_entity_poly.pdbx_strand_id
1 'polypeptide(L)'
;MTKSLKEEHLQAMKDITSGATIFSYSLAMRLREVERFDSELIDIIHNLDELEAISGEVFPAEKKLPYFGAILTKKGKEFLNNHTRGVIANENYHA
;
A
#
# COMPACT_ATOMS: atom_id res chain seq x y z
N MET A 1 15.23 7.74 7.90
CA MET A 1 14.16 8.31 7.07
C MET A 1 14.47 8.00 5.62
N THR A 2 13.60 7.24 4.94
CA THR A 2 13.74 6.93 3.52
C THR A 2 13.46 8.21 2.74
N LYS A 3 14.47 8.76 2.05
CA LYS A 3 14.34 10.04 1.33
C LYS A 3 13.49 9.93 0.05
N SER A 4 13.20 8.71 -0.40
CA SER A 4 12.39 8.43 -1.59
C SER A 4 11.77 7.03 -1.50
N LEU A 5 10.64 6.85 -2.17
CA LEU A 5 10.05 5.54 -2.42
C LEU A 5 10.74 4.86 -3.60
N LYS A 6 11.12 3.60 -3.42
CA LYS A 6 11.64 2.71 -4.47
C LYS A 6 10.50 1.98 -5.21
N GLU A 7 10.79 1.40 -6.37
CA GLU A 7 9.85 0.59 -7.17
C GLU A 7 9.06 -0.45 -6.36
N GLU A 8 9.72 -1.12 -5.41
CA GLU A 8 9.08 -2.11 -4.57
C GLU A 8 7.97 -1.56 -3.65
N HIS A 9 8.06 -0.28 -3.28
CA HIS A 9 7.02 0.43 -2.54
C HIS A 9 5.88 0.82 -3.47
N LEU A 10 6.20 1.27 -4.69
CA LEU A 10 5.20 1.60 -5.70
C LEU A 10 4.40 0.37 -6.09
N GLN A 11 5.05 -0.79 -6.21
CA GLN A 11 4.37 -2.06 -6.44
C GLN A 11 3.48 -2.43 -5.26
N ALA A 12 3.97 -2.29 -4.02
CA ALA A 12 3.14 -2.51 -2.84
C ALA A 12 1.90 -1.60 -2.80
N MET A 13 2.02 -0.33 -3.20
CA MET A 13 0.90 0.60 -3.33
C MET A 13 -0.09 0.16 -4.42
N LYS A 14 0.41 -0.35 -5.57
CA LYS A 14 -0.45 -0.89 -6.64
C LYS A 14 -1.23 -2.11 -6.16
N ASP A 15 -0.58 -3.01 -5.42
CA ASP A 15 -1.19 -4.25 -4.92
C ASP A 15 -2.37 -3.99 -3.96
N ILE A 16 -2.43 -2.81 -3.32
CA ILE A 16 -3.49 -2.43 -2.38
C ILE A 16 -4.46 -1.37 -2.94
N THR A 17 -4.46 -1.13 -4.25
CA THR A 17 -5.25 -0.04 -4.89
C THR A 17 -6.73 -0.06 -4.51
N SER A 18 -7.30 -1.26 -4.39
CA SER A 18 -8.71 -1.49 -4.05
C SER A 18 -8.93 -1.97 -2.61
N GLY A 19 -7.87 -1.94 -1.78
CA GLY A 19 -7.87 -2.56 -0.46
C GLY A 19 -7.36 -4.00 -0.50
N ALA A 20 -6.59 -4.39 0.52
CA ALA A 20 -6.12 -5.76 0.69
C ALA A 20 -5.84 -6.09 2.16
N THR A 21 -6.07 -7.35 2.52
CA THR A 21 -5.64 -7.95 3.79
C THR A 21 -4.21 -8.46 3.67
N ILE A 22 -3.29 -7.99 4.52
CA ILE A 22 -1.86 -8.21 4.35
C ILE A 22 -1.33 -9.32 5.26
N PHE A 23 -0.95 -10.46 4.67
CA PHE A 23 -0.37 -11.60 5.40
C PHE A 23 1.14 -11.75 5.22
N SER A 24 1.72 -11.06 4.24
CA SER A 24 3.15 -11.14 3.92
C SER A 24 3.92 -10.09 4.72
N TYR A 25 4.97 -10.54 5.42
CA TYR A 25 5.84 -9.66 6.18
C TYR A 25 6.53 -8.62 5.29
N SER A 26 7.02 -9.04 4.11
CA SER A 26 7.71 -8.12 3.18
C SER A 26 6.78 -7.04 2.64
N LEU A 27 5.53 -7.40 2.33
CA LEU A 27 4.52 -6.43 1.90
C LEU A 27 4.15 -5.49 3.04
N ALA A 28 3.95 -6.03 4.25
CA ALA A 28 3.64 -5.23 5.43
C ALA A 28 4.76 -4.21 5.74
N MET A 29 6.02 -4.62 5.67
CA MET A 29 7.17 -3.72 5.85
C MET A 29 7.17 -2.58 4.83
N ARG A 30 7.01 -2.89 3.54
CA ARG A 30 7.00 -1.90 2.46
C ARG A 30 5.87 -0.88 2.64
N LEU A 31 4.68 -1.34 3.03
CA LEU A 31 3.55 -0.45 3.31
C LEU A 31 3.82 0.45 4.53
N ARG A 32 4.43 -0.09 5.60
CA ARG A 32 4.87 0.75 6.74
C ARG A 32 5.92 1.78 6.35
N GLU A 33 6.79 1.48 5.41
CA GLU A 33 7.75 2.45 4.87
C GLU A 33 7.06 3.53 4.03
N VAL A 34 6.02 3.18 3.28
CA VAL A 34 5.15 4.16 2.58
C VAL A 34 4.42 5.07 3.57
N GLU A 35 3.80 4.51 4.61
CA GLU A 35 3.15 5.28 5.68
C GLU A 35 4.12 6.26 6.37
N ARG A 36 5.36 5.81 6.63
CA ARG A 36 6.41 6.67 7.22
C ARG A 36 6.92 7.75 6.27
N PHE A 37 6.86 7.51 4.97
CA PHE A 37 7.23 8.50 3.96
C PHE A 37 6.17 9.59 3.88
N ASP A 38 4.90 9.21 3.79
CA ASP A 38 3.74 10.11 3.82
C ASP A 38 2.50 9.33 4.23
N SER A 39 2.01 9.60 5.44
CA SER A 39 0.90 8.86 6.05
C SER A 39 -0.44 9.08 5.35
N GLU A 40 -0.55 10.09 4.48
CA GLU A 40 -1.77 10.33 3.72
C GLU A 40 -1.83 9.51 2.43
N LEU A 41 -0.77 8.78 2.04
CA LEU A 41 -0.77 7.98 0.81
C LEU A 41 -1.54 6.67 0.95
N ILE A 42 -1.55 6.07 2.13
CA ILE A 42 -2.22 4.80 2.41
C ILE A 42 -2.97 4.90 3.72
N ASP A 43 -4.07 4.18 3.81
CA ASP A 43 -4.80 4.00 5.06
C ASP A 43 -4.58 2.56 5.54
N ILE A 44 -4.24 2.39 6.82
CA ILE A 44 -3.94 1.09 7.42
C ILE A 44 -4.91 0.80 8.57
N ILE A 45 -5.64 -0.30 8.42
CA ILE A 45 -6.57 -0.83 9.42
C ILE A 45 -5.83 -1.81 10.31
N HIS A 46 -5.52 -1.39 11.55
CA HIS A 46 -4.82 -2.22 12.55
C HIS A 46 -5.76 -3.10 13.37
N ASN A 47 -7.03 -2.72 13.48
CA ASN A 47 -8.00 -3.44 14.28
C ASN A 47 -8.54 -4.63 13.47
N LEU A 48 -8.42 -5.83 14.02
CA LEU A 48 -8.89 -7.06 13.37
C LEU A 48 -10.42 -7.07 13.25
N ASP A 49 -11.17 -6.70 14.28
CA ASP A 49 -12.63 -6.68 14.24
C ASP A 49 -13.15 -5.71 13.16
N GLU A 50 -12.50 -4.55 13.03
CA GLU A 50 -12.81 -3.59 11.96
C GLU A 50 -12.49 -4.17 10.58
N LEU A 51 -11.35 -4.86 10.45
CA LEU A 51 -10.95 -5.51 9.21
C LEU A 51 -11.90 -6.65 8.82
N GLU A 52 -12.37 -7.46 9.78
CA GLU A 52 -13.38 -8.49 9.56
C GLU A 52 -14.70 -7.88 9.11
N ALA A 53 -15.14 -6.78 9.74
CA ALA A 53 -16.37 -6.09 9.36
C ALA A 53 -16.32 -5.51 7.94
N ILE A 54 -15.14 -5.03 7.50
CA ILE A 54 -14.95 -4.44 6.16
C ILE A 54 -14.77 -5.52 5.10
N SER A 55 -13.95 -6.54 5.37
CA SER A 55 -13.59 -7.58 4.39
C SER A 55 -14.61 -8.71 4.31
N GLY A 56 -15.38 -8.95 5.38
CA GLY A 56 -16.24 -10.11 5.53
C GLY A 56 -15.48 -11.41 5.81
N GLU A 57 -14.15 -11.36 5.92
CA GLU A 57 -13.32 -12.50 6.32
C GLU A 57 -13.28 -12.61 7.85
N VAL A 58 -13.21 -13.85 8.36
CA VAL A 58 -13.04 -14.12 9.80
C VAL A 58 -11.64 -14.69 10.03
N PHE A 59 -10.92 -14.15 10.99
CA PHE A 59 -9.54 -14.52 11.34
C PHE A 59 -9.49 -15.23 12.70
N PRO A 60 -9.86 -16.52 12.77
CA PRO A 60 -9.82 -17.26 14.02
C PRO A 60 -8.38 -17.38 14.54
N ALA A 61 -8.22 -17.42 15.86
CA ALA A 61 -6.91 -17.41 16.54
C ALA A 61 -5.97 -18.56 16.15
N GLU A 62 -6.52 -19.66 15.62
CA GLU A 62 -5.79 -20.83 15.13
C GLU A 62 -5.23 -20.68 13.72
N LYS A 63 -5.64 -19.63 12.97
CA LYS A 63 -5.07 -19.28 11.68
C LYS A 63 -4.01 -18.19 11.83
N LYS A 64 -3.15 -18.08 10.81
CA LYS A 64 -2.21 -16.97 10.70
C LYS A 64 -2.99 -15.67 10.60
N LEU A 65 -2.85 -14.80 11.61
CA LEU A 65 -3.46 -13.48 11.61
C LEU A 65 -2.81 -12.58 10.55
N PRO A 66 -3.57 -11.70 9.89
CA PRO A 66 -2.99 -10.68 9.04
C PRO A 66 -2.22 -9.67 9.88
N TYR A 67 -1.25 -9.00 9.26
CA TYR A 67 -0.56 -7.88 9.87
C TYR A 67 -1.48 -6.67 10.01
N PHE A 68 -2.27 -6.39 8.97
CA PHE A 68 -3.25 -5.31 8.90
C PHE A 68 -4.01 -5.39 7.57
N GLY A 69 -5.12 -4.65 7.47
CA GLY A 69 -5.70 -4.26 6.18
C GLY A 69 -5.06 -2.97 5.70
N ALA A 70 -4.94 -2.78 4.38
CA ALA A 70 -4.46 -1.52 3.83
C ALA A 70 -5.22 -1.18 2.54
N ILE A 71 -5.48 0.12 2.34
CA ILE A 71 -6.08 0.63 1.10
C ILE A 71 -5.35 1.88 0.63
N LEU A 72 -5.20 2.02 -0.68
CA LEU A 72 -4.61 3.20 -1.28
C LEU A 72 -5.60 4.38 -1.22
N THR A 73 -5.18 5.50 -0.61
CA THR A 73 -6.02 6.69 -0.51
C THR A 73 -6.14 7.40 -1.86
N LYS A 74 -6.98 8.45 -1.92
CA LYS A 74 -7.03 9.33 -3.09
C LYS A 74 -5.66 9.95 -3.41
N LYS A 75 -4.95 10.45 -2.40
CA LYS A 75 -3.60 11.03 -2.55
C LYS A 75 -2.60 9.98 -3.03
N GLY A 76 -2.67 8.75 -2.50
CA GLY A 76 -1.87 7.62 -2.98
C GLY A 76 -2.10 7.29 -4.46
N LYS A 77 -3.35 7.29 -4.91
CA LYS A 77 -3.72 7.08 -6.32
C LYS A 77 -3.16 8.18 -7.22
N GLU A 78 -3.30 9.44 -6.81
CA GLU A 78 -2.74 10.59 -7.54
C GLU A 78 -1.21 10.52 -7.60
N PHE A 79 -0.56 10.14 -6.50
CA PHE A 79 0.88 9.94 -6.43
C PHE A 79 1.37 8.89 -7.43
N LEU A 80 0.74 7.70 -7.47
CA LEU A 80 1.09 6.65 -8.44
C LEU A 80 0.87 7.09 -9.90
N ASN A 81 -0.22 7.81 -10.17
CA ASN A 81 -0.52 8.32 -11.51
C ASN A 81 0.52 9.33 -11.97
N ASN A 82 0.91 10.27 -11.10
CA ASN A 82 1.92 11.28 -11.41
C ASN A 82 3.30 10.64 -11.60
N HIS A 83 3.64 9.64 -10.79
CA HIS A 83 4.88 8.90 -10.96
C HIS A 83 4.93 8.17 -12.31
N THR A 84 3.84 7.47 -12.66
CA THR A 84 3.72 6.77 -13.95
C THR A 84 3.80 7.73 -15.15
N ARG A 85 3.14 8.89 -15.06
CA ARG A 85 3.20 9.93 -16.10
C ARG A 85 4.57 10.59 -16.20
N GLY A 86 5.27 10.80 -15.08
CA GLY A 86 6.63 11.33 -15.06
C GLY A 86 7.64 10.39 -15.72
N VAL A 87 7.46 9.08 -15.57
CA VAL A 87 8.26 8.06 -16.29
C VAL A 87 7.99 8.14 -17.80
N ILE A 88 6.71 8.16 -18.23
CA ILE A 88 6.35 8.24 -19.65
C ILE A 88 6.81 9.55 -20.30
N ALA A 89 6.80 10.67 -19.56
CA ALA A 89 7.31 11.93 -20.07
C ALA A 89 8.82 11.88 -20.32
N ASN A 90 9.60 11.26 -19.42
CA ASN A 90 11.06 11.18 -19.56
C ASN A 90 11.51 10.19 -20.65
N GLU A 91 10.73 9.15 -20.97
CA GLU A 91 11.05 8.23 -22.07
C GLU A 91 10.88 8.88 -23.46
N ASN A 92 10.03 9.90 -23.59
CA ASN A 92 9.77 10.57 -24.87
C ASN A 92 10.80 11.68 -25.23
N TYR A 93 11.76 11.99 -24.35
CA TYR A 93 12.81 12.99 -24.62
C TYR A 93 14.14 12.38 -25.11
N HIS A 94 14.19 11.06 -25.34
CA HIS A 94 15.39 10.36 -25.82
C HIS A 94 15.21 9.65 -27.17
N ALA A 95 14.18 10.01 -27.95
CA ALA A 95 14.00 9.52 -29.33
C ALA A 95 14.58 10.49 -30.37
#